data_AF-A0A954IF41-F1
#
_entry.id   AF-A0A954IF41-F1
#
_cell.length_a   1.000
_cell.length_b   1.000
_cell.length_c   1.000
_cell.angle_alpha   90.00
_cell.angle_beta   90.00
_cell.angle_gamma   90.00
#
_symmetry.space_group_name_H-M   'P 1'
#
loop_
_entity.id
_entity.type
_entity.pdbx_description
1 polymer ?
#
loop_
_entity_poly.entity_id
_entity_poly.type
_entity_poly.pdbx_seq_one_letter_code
_entity_poly.pdbx_strand_id
1 'polypeptide(L)'
;MTDDHTTAIPAVDSKTTRRDQRLAEHTIAPPTTLGLILKQVGPGLIIAANIVGSGELIMTTKTGAQAGIALLWLIMIGCVIKVFVQLELGRFTISHGETTLTSLNRIPGPRLAGVNWIVLVWSFMMLTTVGQLGGIVGGVGQALSL
;
A
#
# COMPACT_ATOMS: atom_id res chain seq x y z
N MET A 1 -43.59 18.99 -42.53
CA MET A 1 -43.00 20.13 -41.79
C MET A 1 -43.52 19.98 -40.37
N THR A 2 -42.84 19.39 -39.40
CA THR A 2 -41.41 19.43 -39.06
C THR A 2 -41.09 18.28 -38.09
N ASP A 3 -40.08 17.50 -38.43
CA ASP A 3 -39.00 16.99 -37.57
C ASP A 3 -39.34 16.18 -36.30
N ASP A 4 -39.34 14.87 -36.52
CA ASP A 4 -38.99 13.84 -35.54
C ASP A 4 -37.53 14.01 -35.09
N HIS A 5 -37.33 14.85 -34.08
CA HIS A 5 -36.11 14.88 -33.29
C HIS A 5 -36.51 14.82 -31.82
N THR A 6 -36.44 13.64 -31.19
CA THR A 6 -35.94 13.48 -29.81
C THR A 6 -35.74 11.99 -29.46
N THR A 7 -34.47 11.61 -29.61
CA THR A 7 -33.72 10.66 -28.78
C THR A 7 -34.03 9.17 -28.93
N ALA A 8 -33.48 8.59 -30.00
CA ALA A 8 -32.97 7.22 -29.93
C ALA A 8 -31.99 7.13 -28.74
N ILE A 9 -32.44 6.52 -27.64
CA ILE A 9 -31.55 6.07 -26.56
C ILE A 9 -30.56 5.10 -27.21
N PRO A 10 -29.25 5.40 -27.25
CA PRO A 10 -28.30 4.50 -27.91
C PRO A 10 -28.39 3.14 -27.23
N ALA A 11 -28.49 2.08 -28.05
CA ALA A 11 -28.59 0.70 -27.59
C ALA A 11 -27.51 0.44 -26.53
N VAL A 12 -27.96 0.22 -25.28
CA VAL A 12 -27.08 -0.11 -24.15
C VAL A 12 -26.33 -1.38 -24.52
N ASP A 13 -25.02 -1.25 -24.74
CA ASP A 13 -24.13 -2.36 -25.08
C ASP A 13 -24.21 -3.44 -24.00
N SER A 14 -24.65 -4.63 -24.40
CA SER A 14 -24.73 -5.83 -23.57
C SER A 14 -23.45 -6.13 -22.77
N LYS A 15 -22.27 -5.72 -23.27
CA LYS A 15 -20.99 -5.87 -22.58
C LYS A 15 -20.79 -4.86 -21.44
N THR A 16 -21.43 -3.70 -21.50
CA THR A 16 -21.40 -2.68 -20.45
C THR A 16 -22.31 -3.09 -19.30
N THR A 17 -23.56 -3.47 -19.59
CA THR A 17 -24.50 -4.01 -18.58
C THR A 17 -23.92 -5.22 -17.84
N ARG A 18 -23.30 -6.16 -18.56
CA ARG A 18 -22.71 -7.37 -17.96
C ARG A 18 -21.48 -7.07 -17.10
N ARG A 19 -20.73 -6.00 -17.39
CA ARG A 19 -19.61 -5.53 -16.56
C ARG A 19 -20.11 -4.85 -15.29
N ASP A 20 -21.08 -3.95 -15.41
CA ASP A 20 -21.66 -3.24 -14.28
C ASP A 20 -22.32 -4.21 -13.28
N GLN A 21 -22.98 -5.24 -13.79
CA GLN A 21 -23.63 -6.26 -12.99
C GLN A 21 -22.63 -7.16 -12.24
N ARG A 22 -21.48 -7.49 -12.84
CA ARG A 22 -20.37 -8.19 -12.13
C ARG A 22 -19.70 -7.34 -11.06
N LEU A 23 -19.61 -6.03 -11.27
CA LEU A 23 -19.07 -5.10 -10.27
C LEU A 23 -20.03 -4.94 -9.09
N ALA A 24 -21.34 -4.89 -9.37
CA ALA A 24 -22.37 -4.83 -8.34
C ALA A 24 -22.45 -6.13 -7.50
N GLU A 25 -22.28 -7.30 -8.13
CA GLU A 25 -22.33 -8.61 -7.45
C GLU A 25 -21.17 -8.82 -6.46
N HIS A 26 -20.01 -8.19 -6.70
CA HIS A 26 -18.82 -8.29 -5.85
C HIS A 26 -18.63 -7.12 -4.86
N THR A 27 -19.45 -6.06 -4.94
CA THR A 27 -19.32 -4.90 -4.06
C THR A 27 -20.18 -5.08 -2.82
N ILE A 28 -19.59 -5.65 -1.77
CA ILE A 28 -20.24 -5.77 -0.46
C ILE A 28 -20.39 -4.35 0.13
N ALA A 29 -21.59 -3.98 0.57
CA ALA A 29 -21.84 -2.68 1.19
C ALA A 29 -20.90 -2.48 2.41
N PRO A 30 -20.30 -1.29 2.58
CA PRO A 30 -19.35 -1.04 3.65
C PRO A 30 -20.04 -1.28 5.00
N PRO A 31 -19.51 -2.16 5.86
CA PRO A 31 -20.13 -2.47 7.13
C PRO A 31 -20.14 -1.24 8.04
N THR A 32 -21.32 -0.77 8.40
CA THR A 32 -21.52 0.42 9.26
C THR A 32 -21.46 0.11 10.75
N THR A 33 -21.44 -1.17 11.12
CA THR A 33 -21.43 -1.64 12.51
C THR A 33 -20.03 -2.04 12.94
N LEU A 34 -19.58 -1.57 14.11
CA LEU A 34 -18.27 -1.89 14.70
C LEU A 34 -17.95 -3.39 14.73
N GLY A 35 -18.94 -4.25 14.96
CA GLY A 35 -18.77 -5.71 14.95
C GLY A 35 -18.46 -6.32 13.57
N LEU A 36 -19.06 -5.78 12.50
CA LEU A 36 -18.73 -6.22 11.14
C LEU A 36 -17.36 -5.69 10.70
N ILE A 37 -17.01 -4.46 11.11
CA ILE A 37 -15.67 -3.90 10.87
C ILE A 37 -14.61 -4.80 11.52
N LEU A 38 -14.80 -5.20 12.78
CA LEU A 38 -13.85 -6.08 13.48
C LEU A 38 -13.69 -7.44 12.80
N LYS A 39 -14.76 -7.97 12.19
CA LYS A 39 -14.72 -9.21 11.39
C LYS A 39 -13.96 -9.05 10.06
N GLN A 40 -13.93 -7.84 9.51
CA GLN A 40 -13.23 -7.49 8.26
C GLN A 40 -11.76 -7.10 8.49
N VAL A 41 -11.35 -6.75 9.71
CA VAL A 41 -9.95 -6.36 10.05
C VAL A 41 -8.99 -7.55 10.05
N GLY A 42 -9.50 -8.78 10.23
CA GLY A 42 -8.70 -10.01 10.36
C GLY A 42 -7.59 -10.19 9.29
N PRO A 43 -7.88 -10.09 7.99
CA PRO A 43 -6.87 -10.24 6.94
C PRO A 43 -5.75 -9.20 7.02
N GLY A 44 -6.08 -7.93 7.32
CA GLY A 44 -5.08 -6.87 7.45
C GLY A 44 -4.18 -7.07 8.67
N LEU A 45 -4.76 -7.52 9.80
CA LEU A 45 -4.02 -7.81 11.01
C LEU A 45 -3.04 -8.98 10.83
N ILE A 46 -3.44 -10.03 10.09
CA ILE A 46 -2.58 -11.18 9.78
C ILE A 46 -1.35 -10.75 8.97
N ILE A 47 -1.55 -9.93 7.92
CA ILE A 47 -0.44 -9.41 7.11
C ILE A 47 0.47 -8.50 7.94
N ALA A 48 -0.10 -7.64 8.79
CA ALA A 48 0.67 -6.77 9.67
C ALA A 48 1.53 -7.60 10.67
N ALA A 49 0.96 -8.64 11.26
CA ALA A 49 1.66 -9.54 12.18
C ALA A 49 2.80 -10.31 11.50
N ASN A 50 2.69 -10.62 10.21
CA ASN A 50 3.76 -11.28 9.46
C ASN A 50 4.96 -10.36 9.21
N ILE A 51 4.72 -9.07 8.95
CA ILE A 51 5.78 -8.09 8.67
C ILE A 51 6.51 -7.69 9.96
N VAL A 52 5.79 -7.57 11.08
CA VAL A 52 6.39 -7.18 12.38
C VAL A 52 6.97 -8.42 13.08
N GLY A 53 8.21 -8.77 12.75
CA GLY A 53 8.95 -9.87 13.37
C GLY A 53 9.57 -9.51 14.74
N SER A 54 9.97 -10.55 15.50
CA SER A 54 10.65 -10.40 16.79
C SER A 54 11.99 -9.66 16.70
N GLY A 55 12.71 -9.80 15.58
CA GLY A 55 13.99 -9.11 15.34
C GLY A 55 13.86 -7.58 15.27
N GLU A 56 12.81 -7.09 14.60
CA GLU A 56 12.52 -5.65 14.51
C GLU A 56 12.15 -5.06 15.88
N LEU A 57 11.42 -5.83 16.71
CA LEU A 57 11.10 -5.45 18.09
C LEU A 57 12.34 -5.35 18.98
N ILE A 58 13.29 -6.29 18.86
CA ILE A 58 14.55 -6.27 19.62
C ILE A 58 15.44 -5.10 19.18
N MET A 59 15.53 -4.83 17.88
CA MET A 59 16.33 -3.70 17.37
C MET A 59 15.72 -2.35 17.74
N THR A 60 14.39 -2.24 17.73
CA THR A 60 13.67 -1.04 18.16
C THR A 60 13.88 -0.76 19.65
N THR A 61 13.76 -1.79 20.49
CA THR A 61 13.99 -1.66 21.95
C THR A 61 15.45 -1.36 22.28
N LYS A 62 16.40 -1.98 21.58
CA LYS A 62 17.83 -1.66 21.70
C LYS A 62 18.12 -0.21 21.33
N THR A 63 17.57 0.27 20.22
CA THR A 63 17.73 1.67 19.78
C THR A 63 17.10 2.64 20.79
N GLY A 64 15.91 2.30 21.33
CA GLY A 64 15.28 3.06 22.40
C GLY A 64 16.09 3.07 23.72
N ALA A 65 16.76 1.98 24.05
CA ALA A 65 17.64 1.90 25.23
C ALA A 65 18.94 2.69 25.04
N GLN A 66 19.51 2.72 23.83
CA GLN A 66 20.77 3.43 23.55
C GLN A 66 20.57 4.94 23.40
N ALA A 67 19.46 5.39 22.81
CA ALA A 67 19.20 6.79 22.54
C ALA A 67 18.25 7.46 23.55
N GLY A 68 17.65 6.68 24.44
CA GLY A 68 16.75 7.15 25.49
C GLY A 68 15.42 7.73 24.98
N ILE A 69 14.67 8.34 25.89
CA ILE A 69 13.36 8.98 25.60
C ILE A 69 13.48 10.21 24.67
N ALA A 70 14.70 10.71 24.46
CA ALA A 70 14.95 11.84 23.55
C ALA A 70 14.52 11.58 22.10
N LEU A 71 14.50 10.32 21.64
CA LEU A 71 14.00 9.97 20.29
C LEU A 71 12.49 9.69 20.23
N LEU A 72 11.81 9.56 21.37
CA LEU A 72 10.41 9.13 21.42
C LEU A 72 9.49 10.10 20.68
N TRP A 73 9.72 11.40 20.81
CA TRP A 73 8.92 12.42 20.13
C TRP A 73 9.09 12.39 18.60
N LEU A 74 10.30 12.10 18.09
CA LEU A 74 10.56 11.92 16.66
C LEU A 74 9.86 10.68 16.11
N ILE A 75 9.86 9.57 16.86
CA ILE A 75 9.17 8.34 16.49
C ILE A 75 7.66 8.58 16.42
N MET A 76 7.09 9.29 17.40
CA MET A 76 5.66 9.63 17.41
C MET A 76 5.28 10.48 16.18
N ILE A 77 6.05 11.52 15.87
CA ILE A 77 5.82 12.37 14.69
C ILE A 77 5.93 11.54 13.40
N GLY A 78 6.97 10.70 13.28
CA GLY A 78 7.14 9.82 12.12
C GLY A 78 5.98 8.83 11.96
N CYS A 79 5.47 8.27 13.04
CA CYS A 79 4.29 7.39 13.03
C CYS A 79 3.02 8.11 12.60
N VAL A 80 2.83 9.37 12.98
CA VAL A 80 1.68 10.16 12.51
C VAL A 80 1.82 10.42 11.01
N ILE A 81 2.95 10.97 10.58
CA ILE A 81 3.20 11.32 9.17
C ILE A 81 3.06 10.07 8.28
N LYS A 82 3.65 8.93 8.67
CA LYS A 82 3.58 7.71 7.83
C LYS A 82 2.14 7.23 7.65
N VAL A 83 1.30 7.31 8.68
CA VAL A 83 -0.09 6.86 8.59
C VAL A 83 -0.87 7.76 7.65
N PHE A 84 -0.71 9.08 7.73
CA PHE A 84 -1.34 10.01 6.80
C PHE A 84 -0.90 9.78 5.35
N VAL A 85 0.41 9.62 5.13
CA VAL A 85 0.94 9.32 3.79
C VAL A 85 0.37 8.00 3.26
N GLN A 86 0.35 6.94 4.06
CA GLN A 86 -0.23 5.64 3.65
C GLN A 86 -1.72 5.73 3.35
N LEU A 87 -2.46 6.51 4.13
CA LEU A 87 -3.90 6.72 3.93
C LEU A 87 -4.17 7.46 2.62
N GLU A 88 -3.38 8.49 2.32
CA GLU A 88 -3.55 9.26 1.09
C GLU A 88 -3.17 8.46 -0.16
N LEU A 89 -2.06 7.71 -0.10
CA LEU A 89 -1.65 6.80 -1.18
C LEU A 89 -2.68 5.68 -1.39
N GLY A 90 -3.24 5.14 -0.31
CA GLY A 90 -4.32 4.14 -0.37
C GLY A 90 -5.57 4.71 -1.03
N ARG A 91 -6.02 5.89 -0.58
CA ARG A 91 -7.15 6.61 -1.17
C ARG A 91 -6.92 6.93 -2.65
N PHE A 92 -5.71 7.34 -2.99
CA PHE A 92 -5.32 7.63 -4.37
C PHE A 92 -5.40 6.38 -5.25
N THR A 93 -4.88 5.25 -4.77
CA THR A 93 -4.87 3.96 -5.48
C THR A 93 -6.30 3.43 -5.70
N ILE A 94 -7.16 3.53 -4.68
CA ILE A 94 -8.57 3.12 -4.77
C ILE A 94 -9.35 4.03 -5.73
N SER A 95 -9.07 5.34 -5.72
CA SER A 95 -9.78 6.31 -6.56
C SER A 95 -9.38 6.28 -8.03
N HIS A 96 -8.13 5.97 -8.36
CA HIS A 96 -7.62 6.00 -9.75
C HIS A 96 -7.50 4.61 -10.38
N GLY A 97 -7.59 3.53 -9.59
CA GLY A 97 -7.45 2.15 -10.08
C GLY A 97 -6.06 1.82 -10.64
N GLU A 98 -5.11 2.74 -10.55
CA GLU A 98 -3.71 2.55 -10.95
C GLU A 98 -2.83 2.28 -9.73
N THR A 99 -1.80 1.45 -9.91
CA THR A 99 -0.83 1.21 -8.83
C THR A 99 -0.11 2.50 -8.45
N THR A 100 0.27 2.63 -7.18
CA THR A 100 1.02 3.80 -6.69
C THR A 100 2.28 4.06 -7.53
N LEU A 101 2.93 3.00 -8.03
CA LEU A 101 4.08 3.06 -8.93
C LEU A 101 3.75 3.67 -10.31
N THR A 102 2.62 3.30 -10.91
CA THR A 102 2.16 3.87 -12.18
C THR A 102 1.89 5.37 -12.03
N SER A 103 1.28 5.77 -10.91
CA SER A 103 0.98 7.18 -10.66
C SER A 103 2.22 8.00 -10.32
N LEU A 104 3.17 7.44 -9.56
CA LEU A 104 4.48 8.04 -9.34
C LEU A 104 5.24 8.25 -10.66
N ASN A 105 5.08 7.37 -11.65
CA ASN A 105 5.70 7.51 -12.96
C ASN A 105 5.10 8.63 -13.84
N ARG A 106 3.88 9.10 -13.48
CA ARG A 106 3.23 10.27 -14.10
C ARG A 106 3.65 11.61 -13.49
N ILE A 107 4.25 11.61 -12.29
CA ILE A 107 4.75 12.84 -11.67
C ILE A 107 5.94 13.37 -12.50
N PRO A 108 5.91 14.64 -12.95
CA PRO A 108 6.98 15.22 -13.74
C PRO A 108 8.23 15.42 -12.88
N GLY A 109 9.14 14.45 -12.89
CA GLY A 109 10.46 14.49 -12.27
C GLY A 109 11.56 14.13 -13.26
N PRO A 110 12.83 14.44 -12.97
CA PRO A 110 13.96 14.12 -13.85
C PRO A 110 13.99 12.62 -14.14
N ARG A 111 13.73 12.27 -15.41
CA ARG A 111 13.69 10.90 -15.92
C ARG A 111 15.12 10.49 -16.29
N LEU A 112 15.77 9.67 -15.47
CA LEU A 112 16.95 8.94 -15.92
C LEU A 112 16.48 7.67 -16.65
N ALA A 113 16.75 7.58 -17.95
CA ALA A 113 16.50 6.38 -18.77
C ALA A 113 15.04 5.89 -18.84
N GLY A 114 14.05 6.79 -18.83
CA GLY A 114 12.64 6.43 -19.04
C GLY A 114 11.90 5.92 -17.79
N VAL A 115 12.56 5.90 -16.63
CA VAL A 115 11.98 5.54 -15.33
C VAL A 115 12.15 6.74 -14.38
N ASN A 116 11.12 7.08 -13.61
CA ASN A 116 11.19 8.18 -12.64
C ASN A 116 12.27 7.88 -11.58
N TRP A 117 13.14 8.87 -11.25
CA TRP A 117 14.18 8.76 -10.22
C TRP A 117 13.65 8.19 -8.91
N ILE A 118 12.40 8.54 -8.56
CA ILE A 118 11.73 8.05 -7.35
C ILE A 118 11.49 6.53 -7.38
N VAL A 119 11.20 5.97 -8.57
CA VAL A 119 11.00 4.52 -8.78
C VAL A 119 12.33 3.80 -8.74
N LEU A 120 13.40 4.43 -9.24
CA LEU A 120 14.76 3.89 -9.16
C LEU A 120 15.26 3.86 -7.72
N VAL A 121 15.06 4.95 -6.95
CA VAL A 121 15.35 4.98 -5.50
C VAL A 121 14.54 3.94 -4.75
N TRP A 122 13.24 3.80 -5.04
CA TRP A 122 12.39 2.76 -4.43
C TRP A 122 12.88 1.34 -4.77
N SER A 123 13.28 1.10 -6.02
CA SER A 123 13.79 -0.20 -6.48
C SER A 123 15.13 -0.53 -5.82
N PHE A 124 16.02 0.44 -5.69
CA PHE A 124 17.28 0.31 -4.97
C PHE A 124 17.05 0.02 -3.47
N MET A 125 16.06 0.67 -2.86
CA MET A 125 15.68 0.43 -1.48
C MET A 125 15.16 -1.00 -1.29
N MET A 126 14.31 -1.49 -2.20
CA MET A 126 13.85 -2.89 -2.21
C MET A 126 15.01 -3.89 -2.31
N LEU A 127 16.00 -3.60 -3.16
CA LEU A 127 17.21 -4.43 -3.28
C LEU A 127 18.00 -4.47 -1.96
N THR A 128 18.11 -3.34 -1.28
CA THR A 128 18.81 -3.23 0.01
C THR A 128 18.07 -4.02 1.10
N THR A 129 16.73 -4.02 1.11
CA THR A 129 15.92 -4.83 2.04
C THR A 129 16.13 -6.32 1.85
N VAL A 130 16.25 -6.78 0.60
CA VAL A 130 16.60 -8.19 0.31
C VAL A 130 17.99 -8.52 0.87
N GLY A 131 18.94 -7.58 0.77
CA GLY A 131 20.26 -7.70 1.40
C GLY A 131 20.19 -7.83 2.93
N GLN A 132 19.34 -7.04 3.60
CA GLN A 132 19.15 -7.13 5.06
C GLN A 132 18.58 -8.49 5.48
N LEU A 133 17.56 -8.99 4.79
CA LEU A 133 16.99 -10.32 5.06
C LEU A 133 18.03 -11.43 4.82
N GLY A 134 18.83 -11.30 3.77
CA GLY A 134 19.95 -12.20 3.50
C GLY A 134 21.02 -12.17 4.60
N GLY A 135 21.30 -10.99 5.17
CA GLY A 135 22.21 -10.82 6.30
C GLY A 135 21.73 -11.52 7.57
N ILE A 136 20.42 -11.47 7.87
CA ILE A 136 19.82 -12.17 9.01
C ILE A 136 19.96 -13.69 8.83
N VAL A 137 19.60 -14.23 7.66
CA VAL A 137 19.69 -15.66 7.36
C VAL A 137 21.14 -16.15 7.39
N GLY A 138 22.07 -15.37 6.81
CA GLY A 138 23.51 -15.67 6.86
C GLY A 138 24.06 -15.68 8.28
N GLY A 139 23.64 -14.73 9.12
CA GLY A 139 24.03 -14.68 10.53
C GLY A 139 23.54 -15.89 11.34
N VAL A 140 22.30 -16.33 11.11
CA VAL A 140 21.77 -17.56 11.73
C VAL A 140 22.54 -18.79 11.26
N GLY A 141 22.86 -18.89 9.96
CA GLY A 141 23.68 -19.98 9.42
C GLY A 141 25.08 -20.07 10.04
N GLN A 142 25.71 -18.93 10.31
CA GLN A 142 27.00 -18.89 11.02
C GLN A 142 26.87 -19.32 12.48
N ALA A 143 25.78 -18.95 13.17
CA ALA A 143 25.55 -19.34 14.56
C ALA A 143 25.27 -20.84 14.75
N LEU A 144 24.74 -21.53 13.73
CA LEU A 144 24.55 -22.99 13.70
C LEU A 144 25.82 -23.75 13.28
N SER A 145 26.77 -23.06 12.65
CA SER A 145 28.04 -23.63 12.21
C SER A 145 29.13 -23.58 13.31
N LEU A 146 28.88 -22.87 14.40
CA LEU A 146 29.70 -22.80 15.62
C LEU A 146 29.22 -23.81 16.65
#